data_AF-A0A6P0SB62-F1
#
_entry.id   AF-A0A6P0SB62-F1
#
_cell.length_a   1.000
_cell.length_b   1.000
_cell.length_c   1.000
_cell.angle_alpha   90.00
_cell.angle_beta   90.00
_cell.angle_gamma   90.00
#
_symmetry.space_group_name_H-M   'P 1'
#
loop_
_entity.id
_entity.type
_entity.pdbx_description
1 polymer ?
#
loop_
_entity_poly.entity_id
_entity_poly.type
_entity_poly.pdbx_seq_one_letter_code
_entity_poly.pdbx_strand_id
1 'polypeptide(L)' 'MTESSYPNYSEQLRQLMAEVGIPSFRQLSLRADVSELQLRRLRKGQVSQMQLKTLLKLAQALQVSVNQLLVLFLPDS' A
#
# COMPACT_ATOMS: atom_id res chain seq x y z
N MET A 1 4.67 -19.04 -22.78
CA MET A 1 4.26 -17.63 -22.60
C MET A 1 3.74 -17.49 -21.18
N THR A 2 4.56 -17.02 -20.23
CA THR A 2 4.12 -16.82 -18.85
C THR A 2 3.71 -15.37 -18.68
N GLU A 3 2.42 -15.08 -18.84
CA GLU A 3 1.85 -13.85 -18.30
C GLU A 3 2.03 -13.89 -16.79
N SER A 4 3.09 -13.25 -16.29
CA SER A 4 3.22 -12.96 -14.86
C SER A 4 2.21 -11.85 -14.57
N SER A 5 0.97 -12.24 -14.28
CA SER A 5 -0.05 -11.34 -13.75
C SER A 5 0.40 -10.91 -12.36
N TYR A 6 1.20 -9.84 -12.31
CA TYR A 6 1.59 -9.25 -11.03
C TYR A 6 0.33 -8.75 -10.33
N PRO A 7 0.14 -9.07 -9.04
CA PRO A 7 -1.02 -8.60 -8.32
C PRO A 7 -1.03 -7.06 -8.29
N ASN A 8 -2.18 -6.49 -8.64
CA ASN A 8 -2.38 -5.05 -8.73
C ASN A 8 -3.34 -4.59 -7.63
N TYR A 9 -2.78 -4.16 -6.50
CA TYR A 9 -3.54 -3.66 -5.35
C TYR A 9 -3.92 -2.18 -5.46
N SER A 10 -3.91 -1.59 -6.66
CA SER A 10 -4.20 -0.16 -6.83
C SER A 10 -5.63 0.20 -6.46
N GLU A 11 -6.61 -0.65 -6.77
CA GLU A 11 -8.02 -0.42 -6.39
C GLU A 11 -8.22 -0.54 -4.89
N GLN A 12 -7.64 -1.56 -4.28
CA GLN A 12 -7.73 -1.77 -2.84
C GLN A 12 -7.09 -0.63 -2.05
N LEU A 13 -5.95 -0.10 -2.52
CA LEU A 13 -5.36 1.10 -1.94
C LEU A 13 -6.25 2.33 -2.14
N ARG A 14 -6.91 2.48 -3.28
CA ARG A 14 -7.88 3.57 -3.52
C ARG A 14 -9.07 3.50 -2.58
N GLN A 15 -9.58 2.31 -2.28
CA GLN A 15 -10.69 2.12 -1.34
C GLN A 15 -10.30 2.60 0.07
N LEU A 16 -9.16 2.14 0.60
CA LEU A 16 -8.65 2.60 1.90
C LEU A 16 -8.40 4.11 1.91
N MET A 17 -7.86 4.66 0.83
CA MET A 17 -7.64 6.10 0.70
C MET A 17 -8.95 6.90 0.72
N ALA A 18 -10.01 6.39 0.09
CA ALA A 18 -11.32 7.03 0.09
C ALA A 18 -11.93 7.10 1.50
N GLU A 19 -11.76 6.07 2.31
CA GLU A 19 -12.23 6.01 3.70
C GLU A 19 -11.61 7.12 4.59
N VAL A 20 -10.36 7.52 4.30
CA VAL A 20 -9.65 8.58 5.03
C VAL A 20 -9.55 9.91 4.26
N GLY A 21 -10.29 10.05 3.16
CA GLY A 21 -10.34 11.30 2.39
C GLY A 21 -9.05 11.69 1.67
N ILE A 22 -8.23 10.71 1.24
CA ILE A 22 -7.00 10.95 0.48
C ILE A 22 -7.28 10.78 -1.03
N PRO A 23 -7.30 11.85 -1.84
CA PRO A 23 -7.76 11.80 -3.23
C PRO A 23 -6.72 11.26 -4.23
N SER A 24 -5.45 11.09 -3.85
CA SER A 24 -4.41 10.63 -4.78
C SER A 24 -3.22 9.95 -4.11
N PHE A 25 -2.55 9.09 -4.87
CA PHE A 25 -1.31 8.43 -4.43
C PHE A 25 -0.19 9.41 -4.07
N ARG A 26 -0.12 10.54 -4.77
CA ARG A 26 0.84 11.61 -4.45
C ARG A 26 0.53 12.22 -3.07
N GLN A 27 -0.74 12.50 -2.78
CA GLN A 27 -1.12 13.00 -1.47
C GLN A 27 -0.92 11.96 -0.36
N LEU A 28 -1.16 10.68 -0.63
CA LEU A 28 -0.83 9.61 0.31
C LEU A 28 0.68 9.56 0.61
N SER A 29 1.52 9.64 -0.42
CA SER A 29 2.98 9.67 -0.28
C SER A 29 3.44 10.82 0.61
N LEU A 30 2.90 12.02 0.39
CA LEU A 30 3.20 13.19 1.22
C LEU A 30 2.70 13.02 2.66
N ARG A 31 1.45 12.58 2.85
CA ARG A 31 0.82 12.44 4.17
C ARG A 31 1.47 11.34 5.02
N ALA A 32 1.87 10.24 4.41
CA ALA A 32 2.56 9.14 5.07
C ALA A 32 4.07 9.37 5.20
N ASP A 33 4.63 10.43 4.59
CA ASP A 33 6.08 10.66 4.53
C ASP A 33 6.83 9.41 4.00
N VAL A 34 6.38 8.91 2.84
CA VAL A 34 6.94 7.75 2.13
C VAL A 34 7.15 8.10 0.67
N SER A 35 8.15 7.49 0.02
CA SER A 35 8.40 7.75 -1.40
C SER A 35 7.34 7.09 -2.29
N GLU A 36 7.12 7.66 -3.47
CA GLU A 36 6.24 7.04 -4.47
C GLU A 36 6.72 5.64 -4.88
N LEU A 37 8.03 5.37 -4.80
CA LEU A 37 8.59 4.04 -5.06
C LEU A 37 8.10 3.03 -4.02
N GLN A 38 8.06 3.40 -2.74
CA GLN A 38 7.51 2.56 -1.67
C GLN A 38 6.01 2.31 -1.89
N LEU A 39 5.27 3.32 -2.33
CA LEU A 39 3.86 3.16 -2.67
C LEU A 39 3.64 2.23 -3.87
N ARG A 40 4.51 2.32 -4.91
CA ARG A 40 4.50 1.41 -6.05
C ARG A 40 4.79 -0.04 -5.63
N ARG A 41 5.71 -0.26 -4.68
CA ARG A 41 6.01 -1.60 -4.14
C ARG A 41 4.80 -2.20 -3.45
N LEU A 42 4.12 -1.43 -2.59
CA LEU A 42 2.88 -1.86 -1.94
C LEU A 42 1.83 -2.29 -2.98
N ARG A 43 1.61 -1.45 -4.01
CA ARG A 43 0.64 -1.71 -5.09
C ARG A 43 0.96 -2.95 -5.94
N LYS A 44 2.22 -3.36 -5.98
CA LYS A 44 2.70 -4.56 -6.70
C LYS A 44 2.75 -5.82 -5.82
N GLY A 45 2.21 -5.77 -4.61
CA GLY A 45 2.22 -6.91 -3.67
C GLY A 45 3.57 -7.17 -3.01
N GLN A 46 4.50 -6.21 -3.06
CA GLN A 46 5.84 -6.37 -2.48
C GLN A 46 5.88 -5.96 -1.01
N VAL A 47 4.75 -6.06 -0.29
CA VAL A 47 4.61 -5.59 1.10
C VAL A 47 5.58 -6.32 2.05
N SER A 48 5.86 -7.60 1.80
CA SER A 48 6.81 -8.42 2.56
C SER A 48 8.27 -7.95 2.44
N GLN A 49 8.60 -7.19 1.39
CA GLN A 49 9.93 -6.65 1.13
C GLN A 49 10.09 -5.21 1.65
N MET A 50 9.04 -4.62 2.23
CA MET A 50 9.04 -3.25 2.73
C MET A 50 9.53 -3.20 4.19
N GLN A 51 10.23 -2.11 4.53
CA GLN A 51 10.66 -1.89 5.90
C GLN A 51 9.46 -1.64 6.81
N LEU A 52 9.48 -2.19 8.04
CA LEU A 52 8.42 -2.00 9.04
C LEU A 52 8.10 -0.51 9.28
N LYS A 53 9.12 0.36 9.29
CA LYS A 53 8.93 1.83 9.43
C LYS A 53 8.03 2.41 8.33
N THR A 54 8.19 1.95 7.08
CA THR A 54 7.35 2.37 5.95
C THR A 54 5.92 1.85 6.12
N LEU A 55 5.76 0.60 6.57
CA LEU A 55 4.45 0.00 6.81
C LEU A 55 3.69 0.72 7.93
N LEU A 56 4.38 1.06 9.03
CA LEU A 56 3.80 1.84 10.14
C LEU A 56 3.32 3.22 9.69
N LYS A 57 4.14 3.92 8.90
CA LYS A 57 3.78 5.22 8.32
C LYS A 57 2.55 5.16 7.42
N LEU A 58 2.48 4.14 6.55
CA LEU A 58 1.33 3.92 5.67
C LEU A 58 0.07 3.58 6.47
N ALA A 59 0.19 2.67 7.44
CA ALA A 59 -0.89 2.27 8.32
C ALA A 59 -1.46 3.47 9.09
N GLN A 60 -0.58 4.32 9.63
CA GLN A 60 -0.98 5.56 10.31
C GLN A 60 -1.71 6.53 9.36
N ALA A 61 -1.20 6.75 8.16
CA ALA A 61 -1.83 7.65 7.20
C ALA A 61 -3.20 7.15 6.71
N LEU A 62 -3.34 5.84 6.58
CA LEU A 62 -4.57 5.14 6.18
C LEU A 62 -5.49 4.82 7.37
N GLN A 63 -5.10 5.18 8.60
CA GLN A 63 -5.86 4.91 9.83
C GLN A 63 -6.25 3.43 10.02
N VAL A 64 -5.40 2.52 9.57
CA VAL A 64 -5.57 1.07 9.75
C VAL A 64 -4.45 0.52 10.64
N SER A 65 -4.65 -0.68 11.19
CA SER A 65 -3.55 -1.39 11.85
C SER A 65 -2.54 -1.91 10.82
N VAL A 66 -1.27 -2.07 11.22
CA VAL A 66 -0.26 -2.71 10.35
C VAL A 66 -0.67 -4.13 9.99
N ASN A 67 -1.31 -4.87 10.92
CA ASN A 67 -1.80 -6.21 10.63
C ASN A 67 -2.84 -6.22 9.51
N GLN A 68 -3.82 -5.31 9.56
CA GLN A 68 -4.81 -5.16 8.50
C GLN A 68 -4.15 -4.78 7.17
N LEU A 69 -3.15 -3.89 7.18
CA LEU A 69 -2.38 -3.55 5.99
C LEU A 69 -1.63 -4.76 5.42
N LEU A 70 -1.09 -5.64 6.25
CA LEU A 70 -0.44 -6.88 5.80
C LEU A 70 -1.45 -7.85 5.18
N VAL A 71 -2.58 -8.10 5.85
CA VAL A 71 -3.65 -8.97 5.35
C VAL A 71 -4.16 -8.51 3.98
N LEU A 72 -4.25 -7.20 3.77
CA LEU A 72 -4.78 -6.63 2.53
C LEU A 72 -3.79 -6.67 1.35
N PHE A 73 -2.48 -6.57 1.61
CA PHE A 73 -1.47 -6.37 0.55
C PHE A 73 -0.47 -7.53 0.41
N LEU A 74 -0.58 -8.57 1.22
CA LEU A 74 0.16 -9.81 1.02
C LEU A 74 -0.46 -10.59 -0.15
N PRO A 75 0.34 -11.04 -1.12
CA PRO A 75 -0.14 -11.94 -2.16
C PRO A 75 -0.47 -13.31 -1.57
N ASP A 76 -1.62 -13.87 -1.99
CA ASP A 76 -1.94 -15.27 -1.78
C ASP A 76 -0.83 -16.10 -2.45
N SER A 77 -0.18 -16.97 -1.66
CA SER A 77 0.95 -17.80 -2.11
C SER A 77 0.51 -18.97 -2.98
#